data_AF-A0ABD0YE60-F1
#
_entry.id   AF-A0ABD0YE60-F1
#
_cell.length_a   1.000
_cell.length_b   1.000
_cell.length_c   1.000
_cell.angle_alpha   90.00
_cell.angle_beta   90.00
_cell.angle_gamma   90.00
#
_symmetry.space_group_name_H-M   'P 1'
#
loop_
_entity.id
_entity.type
_entity.pdbx_description
1 polymer ?
#
loop_
_entity_poly.entity_id
_entity_poly.type
_entity_poly.pdbx_seq_one_letter_code
_entity_poly.pdbx_strand_id
1 'polypeptide(L)'
;VKVKWGKEIYPDVEVNTDEDPILFKAQLYALTGVLPERQKVMIRGSTLKDSGWESVKIIDGVTILLMGSKEEDVPKEPAVRPIFVEDMTETELATASNLPAGLSNLGNTCYMNATVQCLKTVPELRESLKQFKGGMAGGMGPAQSVTAAIRDLYELMDRGLAVPPIMLLQVLQMVFPRFAEKTDGGMFAQQDANECWTEIVRMLQQKLPPTFRDGYTTKFKSFIDQYFGVTMKVELKCTETEDEPAAESEENFLQLSCFISQDVKYMQSGLRSKMQEQIVKFSSYLNRDAVYTKTSKISRLPAYLTVSFVRFFYKEKEAVNAKILKEVKFPLDLDVFDLCTPSLQTQLTPMRAKFKELEDKEVDESTKKKGLQQQSESGGKKKTKEEPYWFPDGMSSYQYNS
;
A
#
# COMPACT_ATOMS: atom_id res chain seq x y z
N VAL A 1 59.25 25.82 -38.25
CA VAL A 1 59.14 25.17 -36.91
C VAL A 1 58.06 24.09 -36.93
N LYS A 2 58.17 23.09 -36.04
CA LYS A 2 57.19 21.98 -35.94
C LYS A 2 56.17 22.28 -34.86
N VAL A 3 54.87 22.34 -35.14
CA VAL A 3 53.84 22.57 -34.12
C VAL A 3 53.10 21.28 -33.80
N LYS A 4 53.04 20.89 -32.53
CA LYS A 4 52.28 19.73 -32.05
C LYS A 4 51.07 20.18 -31.26
N TRP A 5 49.88 19.76 -31.68
CA TRP A 5 48.61 20.03 -31.00
C TRP A 5 47.88 18.69 -30.80
N GLY A 6 47.73 18.27 -29.53
CA GLY A 6 47.15 16.96 -29.20
C GLY A 6 47.90 15.80 -29.89
N LYS A 7 47.23 15.11 -30.82
CA LYS A 7 47.78 14.01 -31.63
C LYS A 7 48.30 14.45 -33.01
N GLU A 8 48.05 15.69 -33.42
CA GLU A 8 48.43 16.22 -34.74
C GLU A 8 49.80 16.94 -34.68
N ILE A 9 50.59 16.79 -35.74
CA ILE A 9 51.91 17.41 -35.88
C ILE A 9 51.97 18.13 -37.23
N TYR A 10 52.23 19.43 -37.18
CA TYR A 10 52.38 20.31 -38.33
C TYR A 10 53.88 20.61 -38.53
N PRO A 11 54.54 20.02 -39.55
CA PRO A 11 56.00 20.02 -39.63
C PRO A 11 56.62 21.35 -40.11
N ASP A 12 55.93 22.11 -40.96
CA ASP A 12 56.51 23.26 -41.67
C ASP A 12 55.69 24.53 -41.44
N VAL A 13 55.67 25.02 -40.20
CA VAL A 13 55.08 26.33 -39.88
C VAL A 13 56.17 27.40 -39.95
N GLU A 14 56.02 28.38 -40.83
CA GLU A 14 56.92 29.53 -40.91
C GLU A 14 56.66 30.49 -39.75
N VAL A 15 57.72 30.98 -39.11
CA VAL A 15 57.63 31.96 -38.02
C VAL A 15 58.56 33.10 -38.35
N ASN A 16 57.97 34.29 -38.49
CA ASN A 16 58.73 35.53 -38.61
C ASN A 16 58.90 36.13 -37.21
N THR A 17 60.14 36.21 -36.72
CA THR A 17 60.47 36.79 -35.39
C THR A 17 60.50 38.31 -35.37
N ASP A 18 60.39 38.95 -36.53
CA ASP A 18 60.33 40.42 -36.67
C ASP A 18 58.90 40.96 -36.55
N GLU A 19 57.89 40.09 -36.56
CA GLU A 19 56.46 40.43 -36.46
C GLU A 19 55.89 40.15 -35.07
N ASP A 20 54.73 40.72 -34.73
CA ASP A 20 54.12 40.52 -33.42
C ASP A 20 53.69 39.06 -33.15
N PRO A 21 53.87 38.53 -31.91
CA PRO A 21 53.46 37.18 -31.52
C PRO A 21 51.98 36.84 -31.76
N ILE A 22 51.13 37.86 -31.91
CA ILE A 22 49.70 37.74 -32.19
C ILE A 22 49.45 37.18 -33.59
N LEU A 23 50.27 37.55 -34.59
CA LEU A 23 50.15 37.05 -35.96
C LEU A 23 50.44 35.54 -36.01
N PHE A 24 51.45 35.10 -35.25
CA PHE A 24 51.74 33.68 -35.11
C PHE A 24 50.59 32.90 -34.45
N LYS A 25 49.95 33.46 -33.41
CA LYS A 25 48.75 32.85 -32.79
C LYS A 25 47.54 32.82 -33.74
N ALA A 26 47.37 33.83 -34.60
CA ALA A 26 46.33 33.83 -35.62
C ALA A 26 46.58 32.75 -36.69
N GLN A 27 47.83 32.53 -37.10
CA GLN A 27 48.19 31.44 -38.00
C GLN A 27 47.96 30.06 -37.34
N LEU A 28 48.26 29.93 -36.05
CA LEU A 28 47.93 28.73 -35.27
C LEU A 28 46.41 28.52 -35.14
N TYR A 29 45.62 29.60 -35.09
CA TYR A 29 44.15 29.50 -35.10
C TYR A 29 43.65 28.98 -36.44
N ALA A 30 44.19 29.47 -37.56
CA ALA A 30 43.84 28.98 -38.89
C ALA A 30 44.13 27.48 -39.05
N LEU A 31 45.20 26.97 -38.43
CA LEU A 31 45.59 25.56 -38.50
C LEU A 31 44.83 24.66 -37.50
N THR A 32 44.62 25.13 -36.27
CA THR A 32 44.12 24.28 -35.18
C THR A 32 42.68 24.57 -34.77
N GLY A 33 42.09 25.68 -35.22
CA GLY A 33 40.74 26.12 -34.86
C GLY A 33 40.59 26.57 -33.40
N VAL A 34 41.68 26.69 -32.64
CA VAL A 34 41.67 27.16 -31.24
C VAL A 34 41.84 28.67 -31.19
N LEU A 35 40.91 29.42 -30.59
CA LEU A 35 40.96 30.89 -30.54
C LEU A 35 42.26 31.41 -29.88
N PRO A 36 42.89 32.49 -30.41
CA PRO A 36 44.17 33.03 -29.91
C PRO A 36 44.24 33.29 -28.39
N GLU A 37 43.13 33.67 -27.76
CA GLU A 37 43.05 33.92 -26.30
C GLU A 37 43.17 32.65 -25.45
N ARG A 38 42.81 31.48 -26.01
CA ARG A 38 42.88 30.18 -25.32
C ARG A 38 44.04 29.31 -25.80
N GLN A 39 44.91 29.85 -26.66
CA GLN A 39 46.12 29.20 -27.12
C GLN A 39 47.25 29.40 -26.12
N LYS A 40 47.66 28.32 -25.45
CA LYS A 40 48.91 28.30 -24.69
C LYS A 40 50.01 27.68 -25.56
N VAL A 41 50.82 28.53 -26.17
CA VAL A 41 51.97 28.15 -26.99
C VAL A 41 53.19 27.96 -26.08
N MET A 42 53.72 26.75 -26.03
CA MET A 42 54.92 26.42 -25.24
C MET A 42 56.09 26.05 -26.14
N ILE A 43 57.25 26.67 -25.89
CA ILE A 43 58.49 26.48 -26.64
C ILE A 43 59.58 26.11 -25.63
N ARG A 44 60.08 24.86 -25.70
CA ARG A 44 61.14 24.32 -24.80
C ARG A 44 60.92 24.60 -23.30
N GLY A 45 59.67 24.53 -22.84
CA GLY A 45 59.30 24.74 -21.42
C GLY A 45 58.91 26.18 -21.05
N SER A 46 59.12 27.15 -21.93
CA SER A 46 58.68 28.54 -21.73
C SER A 46 57.38 28.83 -22.48
N THR A 47 56.47 29.57 -21.85
CA THR A 47 55.19 29.98 -22.47
C THR A 47 55.36 31.33 -23.17
N LEU A 48 54.94 31.42 -24.43
CA LEU A 48 54.95 32.66 -25.21
C LEU A 48 53.88 33.62 -24.67
N LYS A 49 54.28 34.83 -24.24
CA LYS A 49 53.38 35.91 -23.83
C LYS A 49 53.08 36.84 -25.01
N ASP A 50 51.96 37.55 -24.94
CA ASP A 50 51.47 38.43 -26.03
C ASP A 50 52.32 39.69 -26.27
N SER A 51 53.22 40.03 -25.35
CA SER A 51 53.91 41.31 -25.31
C SER A 51 55.36 41.29 -25.84
N GLY A 52 55.79 40.22 -26.52
CA GLY A 52 57.08 40.19 -27.23
C GLY A 52 57.82 38.85 -27.20
N TRP A 53 58.74 38.66 -28.15
CA TRP A 53 59.55 37.43 -28.31
C TRP A 53 60.74 37.32 -27.36
N GLU A 54 60.97 38.31 -26.50
CA GLU A 54 62.17 38.42 -25.64
C GLU A 54 62.41 37.24 -24.70
N SER A 55 61.36 36.46 -24.41
CA SER A 55 61.44 35.29 -23.51
C SER A 55 61.79 33.98 -24.21
N VAL A 56 61.91 33.94 -25.54
CA VAL A 56 62.06 32.70 -26.30
C VAL A 56 63.08 32.83 -27.44
N LYS A 57 64.12 31.99 -27.44
CA LYS A 57 65.01 31.81 -28.59
C LYS A 57 64.44 30.77 -29.54
N ILE A 58 63.94 31.22 -30.69
CA ILE A 58 63.46 30.34 -31.76
C ILE A 58 64.64 29.98 -32.65
N ILE A 59 64.92 28.68 -32.77
CA ILE A 59 65.92 28.12 -33.68
C ILE A 59 65.14 27.37 -34.76
N ASP A 60 65.64 27.38 -35.99
CA ASP A 60 65.02 26.64 -37.08
C ASP A 60 64.93 25.13 -36.74
N GLY A 61 63.78 24.53 -37.06
CA GLY A 61 63.45 23.13 -36.71
C GLY A 61 62.95 22.84 -35.28
N VAL A 62 62.77 23.85 -34.41
CA VAL A 62 62.25 23.62 -33.04
C VAL A 62 60.80 23.12 -33.03
N THR A 63 60.49 22.22 -32.07
CA THR A 63 59.13 21.75 -31.82
C THR A 63 58.41 22.64 -30.79
N ILE A 64 57.28 23.19 -31.19
CA ILE A 64 56.37 24.03 -30.42
C ILE A 64 55.17 23.17 -30.01
N LEU A 65 54.76 23.23 -28.75
CA LEU A 65 53.60 22.50 -28.26
C LEU A 65 52.45 23.48 -28.01
N LEU A 66 51.35 23.31 -28.74
CA LEU A 66 50.13 24.07 -28.56
C LEU A 66 49.20 23.31 -27.61
N MET A 67 48.72 23.97 -26.56
CA MET A 67 47.65 23.47 -25.70
C MET A 67 46.47 24.43 -25.77
N GLY A 68 45.31 23.90 -26.14
CA GLY A 68 44.04 24.61 -26.14
C GLY A 68 42.95 23.70 -26.73
N SER A 69 41.73 23.86 -26.24
CA SER A 69 40.57 23.05 -26.65
C SER A 69 39.68 23.86 -27.60
N LYS A 70 39.09 23.20 -28.59
CA LYS A 70 38.06 23.79 -29.46
C LYS A 70 36.78 24.03 -28.65
N GLU A 71 36.01 25.07 -28.98
CA GLU A 71 34.76 25.40 -28.27
C GLU A 71 33.71 24.28 -28.30
N GLU A 72 33.76 23.37 -29.27
CA GLU A 72 32.78 22.28 -29.41
C GLU A 72 32.93 21.14 -28.37
N ASP A 73 34.05 21.06 -27.64
CA ASP A 73 34.34 19.97 -26.69
C ASP A 73 34.06 20.32 -25.22
N VAL A 74 33.27 21.37 -24.94
CA VAL A 74 32.79 21.67 -23.57
C VAL A 74 31.37 21.11 -23.42
N PRO A 75 31.15 19.99 -22.70
CA PRO A 75 29.82 19.48 -22.43
C PRO A 75 29.03 20.54 -21.67
N LYS A 76 27.92 21.02 -22.23
CA LYS A 76 27.00 21.91 -21.51
C LYS A 76 26.45 21.15 -20.30
N GLU A 77 26.68 21.70 -19.11
CA GLU A 77 26.09 21.16 -17.88
C GLU A 77 24.56 21.07 -18.03
N PRO A 78 23.93 19.95 -17.63
CA PRO A 78 22.49 19.81 -17.68
C PRO A 78 21.83 20.85 -16.76
N ALA A 79 20.91 21.64 -17.32
CA ALA A 79 20.26 22.78 -16.67
C ALA A 79 19.34 22.42 -15.48
N VAL A 80 19.13 21.13 -15.20
CA VAL A 80 18.28 20.66 -14.11
C VAL A 80 19.16 20.00 -13.06
N ARG A 81 19.33 20.68 -11.93
CA ARG A 81 20.01 20.15 -10.75
C ARG A 81 19.26 18.87 -10.33
N PRO A 82 19.95 17.73 -10.11
CA PRO A 82 19.30 16.54 -9.58
C PRO A 82 18.74 16.87 -8.19
N ILE A 83 17.42 16.84 -8.06
CA ILE A 83 16.73 17.01 -6.78
C ILE A 83 16.86 15.68 -6.04
N PHE A 84 17.43 15.73 -4.84
CA PHE A 84 17.57 14.56 -3.98
C PHE A 84 16.22 14.24 -3.31
N VAL A 85 15.96 12.97 -3.07
CA VAL A 85 14.69 12.47 -2.51
C VAL A 85 14.44 13.05 -1.10
N GLU A 86 15.50 13.41 -0.40
CA GLU A 86 15.50 14.04 0.92
C GLU A 86 15.01 15.51 0.93
N ASP A 87 15.02 16.19 -0.23
CA ASP A 87 14.60 17.60 -0.38
C ASP A 87 13.17 17.74 -0.94
N MET A 88 12.49 16.63 -1.21
CA MET A 88 11.10 16.63 -1.71
C MET A 88 10.11 16.83 -0.57
N THR A 89 9.04 17.58 -0.82
CA THR A 89 7.92 17.66 0.13
C THR A 89 7.22 16.30 0.27
N GLU A 90 6.64 15.99 1.43
CA GLU A 90 5.90 14.72 1.65
C GLU A 90 4.83 14.46 0.57
N THR A 91 4.24 15.53 0.02
CA THR A 91 3.27 15.49 -1.08
C THR A 91 3.88 15.08 -2.42
N GLU A 92 5.09 15.54 -2.72
CA GLU A 92 5.80 15.18 -3.95
C GLU A 92 6.37 13.76 -3.84
N LEU A 93 6.82 13.36 -2.64
CA LEU A 93 7.21 11.99 -2.31
C LEU A 93 6.05 11.01 -2.46
N ALA A 94 4.85 11.37 -1.99
CA ALA A 94 3.65 10.54 -2.15
C ALA A 94 3.25 10.38 -3.61
N THR A 95 3.39 11.44 -4.42
CA THR A 95 3.10 11.43 -5.86
C THR A 95 4.15 10.62 -6.64
N ALA A 96 5.43 10.74 -6.29
CA ALA A 96 6.51 9.97 -6.90
C ALA A 96 6.53 8.49 -6.50
N SER A 97 6.01 8.17 -5.30
CA SER A 97 6.04 6.81 -4.73
C SER A 97 4.69 6.10 -4.78
N ASN A 98 3.65 6.67 -5.42
CA ASN A 98 2.27 6.15 -5.42
C ASN A 98 1.76 5.76 -4.01
N LEU A 99 2.18 6.51 -2.98
CA LEU A 99 1.76 6.21 -1.61
C LEU A 99 0.29 6.61 -1.41
N PRO A 100 -0.53 5.77 -0.76
CA PRO A 100 -1.93 6.10 -0.53
C PRO A 100 -2.07 7.32 0.38
N ALA A 101 -3.02 8.18 0.07
CA ALA A 101 -3.32 9.36 0.88
C ALA A 101 -3.68 9.00 2.33
N GLY A 102 -3.01 9.66 3.28
CA GLY A 102 -3.31 9.58 4.71
C GLY A 102 -4.49 10.45 5.13
N LEU A 103 -4.92 10.30 6.39
CA LEU A 103 -5.93 11.14 7.03
C LEU A 103 -5.30 11.93 8.18
N SER A 104 -5.49 13.24 8.20
CA SER A 104 -5.02 14.09 9.30
C SER A 104 -5.81 13.81 10.57
N ASN A 105 -5.14 13.77 11.72
CA ASN A 105 -5.79 13.58 13.02
C ASN A 105 -6.37 14.92 13.51
N LEU A 106 -7.65 14.94 13.86
CA LEU A 106 -8.39 16.10 14.36
C LEU A 106 -8.61 16.06 15.88
N GLY A 107 -7.65 15.51 16.61
CA GLY A 107 -7.67 15.36 18.08
C GLY A 107 -8.38 14.09 18.52
N ASN A 108 -7.62 13.09 18.98
CA ASN A 108 -8.13 11.78 19.41
C ASN A 108 -9.02 11.04 18.39
N THR A 109 -8.95 11.40 17.10
CA THR A 109 -9.77 10.82 16.02
C THR A 109 -9.10 9.67 15.27
N CYS A 110 -7.98 9.15 15.78
CA CYS A 110 -7.25 8.05 15.14
C CYS A 110 -8.10 6.77 15.00
N TYR A 111 -9.05 6.54 15.90
CA TYR A 111 -10.00 5.41 15.82
C TYR A 111 -10.87 5.48 14.55
N MET A 112 -11.33 6.69 14.19
CA MET A 112 -12.12 6.94 12.99
C MET A 112 -11.25 6.80 11.75
N ASN A 113 -10.05 7.41 11.75
CA ASN A 113 -9.14 7.36 10.62
C ASN A 113 -8.77 5.90 10.27
N ALA A 114 -8.45 5.08 11.28
CA ALA A 114 -8.15 3.66 11.09
C ALA A 114 -9.36 2.89 10.53
N THR A 115 -10.56 3.11 11.09
CA THR A 115 -11.80 2.46 10.64
C THR A 115 -12.12 2.78 9.17
N VAL A 116 -12.02 4.05 8.79
CA VAL A 116 -12.28 4.52 7.43
C VAL A 116 -11.26 3.96 6.44
N GLN A 117 -9.98 3.90 6.82
CA GLN A 117 -8.94 3.30 5.99
C GLN A 117 -9.11 1.79 5.84
N CYS A 118 -9.49 1.07 6.90
CA CYS A 118 -9.80 -0.36 6.83
C CYS A 118 -10.95 -0.65 5.86
N LEU A 119 -12.00 0.18 5.83
CA LEU A 119 -13.10 0.02 4.86
C LEU A 119 -12.67 0.38 3.43
N LYS A 120 -11.69 1.28 3.25
CA LYS A 120 -11.19 1.71 1.93
C LYS A 120 -10.48 0.56 1.19
N THR A 121 -9.96 -0.44 1.89
CA THR A 121 -9.26 -1.56 1.24
C THR A 121 -10.19 -2.45 0.44
N VAL A 122 -11.51 -2.37 0.65
CA VAL A 122 -12.52 -3.19 -0.03
C VAL A 122 -12.95 -2.52 -1.35
N PRO A 123 -12.53 -3.05 -2.52
CA PRO A 123 -12.77 -2.38 -3.80
C PRO A 123 -14.26 -2.37 -4.18
N GLU A 124 -15.01 -3.44 -3.91
CA GLU A 124 -16.44 -3.52 -4.22
C GLU A 124 -17.25 -2.50 -3.41
N LEU A 125 -16.81 -2.23 -2.17
CA LEU A 125 -17.43 -1.20 -1.34
C LEU A 125 -17.20 0.19 -1.94
N ARG A 126 -15.99 0.46 -2.44
CA ARG A 126 -15.66 1.72 -3.12
C ARG A 126 -16.46 1.90 -4.40
N GLU A 127 -16.62 0.86 -5.20
CA GLU A 127 -17.45 0.91 -6.41
C GLU A 127 -18.91 1.19 -6.06
N SER A 128 -19.45 0.52 -5.05
CA SER A 128 -20.82 0.74 -4.56
C SER A 128 -21.02 2.17 -4.04
N LEU A 129 -20.05 2.72 -3.31
CA LEU A 129 -20.08 4.11 -2.83
C LEU A 129 -20.00 5.13 -3.97
N LYS A 130 -19.22 4.89 -5.02
CA LYS A 130 -19.17 5.77 -6.20
C LYS A 130 -20.50 5.84 -6.96
N GLN A 131 -21.26 4.74 -6.97
CA GLN A 131 -22.59 4.71 -7.58
C GLN A 131 -23.67 5.37 -6.72
N PHE A 132 -23.40 5.61 -5.43
CA PHE A 132 -24.34 6.23 -4.52
C PHE A 132 -24.54 7.71 -4.84
N LYS A 133 -25.76 8.10 -5.22
CA LYS A 133 -26.11 9.49 -5.61
C LYS A 133 -26.64 10.35 -4.46
N GLY A 134 -26.54 9.90 -3.21
CA GLY A 134 -27.03 10.68 -2.06
C GLY A 134 -26.17 11.93 -1.81
N GLY A 135 -26.79 13.11 -1.76
CA GLY A 135 -26.10 14.35 -1.40
C GLY A 135 -26.06 14.58 0.11
N MET A 136 -25.18 15.47 0.56
CA MET A 136 -25.16 15.96 1.96
C MET A 136 -26.18 17.09 2.23
N ALA A 137 -26.94 17.54 1.22
CA ALA A 137 -27.79 18.72 1.32
C ALA A 137 -29.17 18.41 1.95
N GLY A 138 -29.44 19.08 3.08
CA GLY A 138 -30.74 19.44 3.67
C GLY A 138 -31.92 18.48 3.51
N GLY A 139 -32.18 17.66 4.53
CA GLY A 139 -33.41 16.85 4.67
C GLY A 139 -33.22 15.34 4.51
N MET A 140 -31.99 14.88 4.30
CA MET A 140 -31.67 13.46 4.17
C MET A 140 -31.40 12.81 5.53
N GLY A 141 -31.85 11.56 5.71
CA GLY A 141 -31.74 10.84 6.97
C GLY A 141 -30.28 10.57 7.39
N PRO A 142 -30.02 10.37 8.69
CA PRO A 142 -28.67 10.22 9.26
C PRO A 142 -27.72 9.28 8.49
N ALA A 143 -28.22 8.10 8.11
CA ALA A 143 -27.45 7.09 7.36
C ALA A 143 -27.00 7.57 5.97
N GLN A 144 -27.78 8.43 5.33
CA GLN A 144 -27.46 8.96 4.00
C GLN A 144 -26.35 10.00 4.07
N SER A 145 -26.38 10.88 5.08
CA SER A 145 -25.32 11.87 5.30
C SER A 145 -23.99 11.20 5.59
N VAL A 146 -23.96 10.15 6.43
CA VAL A 146 -22.75 9.37 6.73
C VAL A 146 -22.23 8.68 5.46
N THR A 147 -23.10 8.02 4.71
CA THR A 147 -22.71 7.31 3.47
C THR A 147 -22.17 8.28 2.42
N ALA A 148 -22.78 9.46 2.26
CA ALA A 148 -22.32 10.51 1.35
C ALA A 148 -20.96 11.09 1.79
N ALA A 149 -20.78 11.36 3.10
CA ALA A 149 -19.52 11.87 3.63
C ALA A 149 -18.36 10.89 3.42
N ILE A 150 -18.60 9.57 3.55
CA ILE A 150 -17.58 8.54 3.27
C ILE A 150 -17.25 8.48 1.77
N ARG A 151 -18.26 8.55 0.88
CA ARG A 151 -18.04 8.61 -0.57
C ARG A 151 -17.14 9.80 -0.93
N ASP A 152 -17.53 11.00 -0.50
CA ASP A 152 -16.83 12.24 -0.83
C ASP A 152 -15.40 12.23 -0.26
N LEU A 153 -15.22 11.67 0.95
CA LEU A 153 -13.89 11.49 1.53
C LEU A 153 -13.03 10.53 0.71
N TYR A 154 -13.57 9.41 0.25
CA TYR A 154 -12.82 8.47 -0.59
C TYR A 154 -12.44 9.07 -1.95
N GLU A 155 -13.32 9.86 -2.57
CA GLU A 155 -12.99 10.59 -3.79
C GLU A 155 -11.85 11.61 -3.57
N LEU A 156 -11.83 12.29 -2.43
CA LEU A 156 -10.74 13.20 -2.06
C LEU A 156 -9.43 12.45 -1.79
N MET A 157 -9.48 11.32 -1.08
CA MET A 157 -8.30 10.49 -0.81
C MET A 157 -7.73 9.87 -2.10
N ASP A 158 -8.56 9.56 -3.09
CA ASP A 158 -8.12 9.02 -4.37
C ASP A 158 -7.38 10.08 -5.22
N ARG A 159 -7.46 11.37 -4.87
CA ARG A 159 -6.68 12.45 -5.50
C ARG A 159 -5.26 12.58 -4.93
N GLY A 160 -4.88 11.75 -3.96
CA GLY A 160 -3.49 11.65 -3.47
C GLY A 160 -3.06 12.67 -2.40
N LEU A 161 -3.94 13.56 -1.97
CA LEU A 161 -3.63 14.55 -0.92
C LEU A 161 -4.03 14.02 0.46
N ALA A 162 -3.24 14.32 1.49
CA ALA A 162 -3.65 14.07 2.87
C ALA A 162 -4.90 14.89 3.18
N VAL A 163 -6.01 14.21 3.51
CA VAL A 163 -7.31 14.87 3.70
C VAL A 163 -7.65 14.96 5.18
N PRO A 164 -7.95 16.15 5.73
CA PRO A 164 -8.54 16.26 7.05
C PRO A 164 -10.03 15.89 6.99
N PRO A 165 -10.50 14.83 7.67
CA PRO A 165 -11.87 14.32 7.57
C PRO A 165 -12.89 15.15 8.40
N ILE A 166 -12.88 16.47 8.22
CA ILE A 166 -13.69 17.42 9.02
C ILE A 166 -15.19 17.16 8.81
N MET A 167 -15.61 17.02 7.55
CA MET A 167 -17.03 16.82 7.21
C MET A 167 -17.56 15.49 7.78
N LEU A 168 -16.79 14.40 7.62
CA LEU A 168 -17.17 13.10 8.17
C LEU A 168 -17.27 13.14 9.70
N LEU A 169 -16.31 13.77 10.37
CA LEU A 169 -16.31 13.90 11.83
C LEU A 169 -17.55 14.68 12.32
N GLN A 170 -17.86 15.81 11.69
CA GLN A 170 -19.04 16.61 12.05
C GLN A 170 -20.34 15.83 11.85
N VAL A 171 -20.48 15.11 10.74
CA VAL A 171 -21.66 14.27 10.48
C VAL A 171 -21.75 13.14 11.51
N LEU A 172 -20.64 12.46 11.82
CA LEU A 172 -20.63 11.39 12.83
C LEU A 172 -21.01 11.91 14.22
N GLN A 173 -20.53 13.08 14.62
CA GLN A 173 -20.88 13.71 15.89
C GLN A 173 -22.36 14.13 15.96
N MET A 174 -22.92 14.56 14.83
CA MET A 174 -24.34 14.91 14.74
C MET A 174 -25.24 13.67 14.81
N VAL A 175 -24.86 12.59 14.15
CA VAL A 175 -25.64 11.33 14.11
C VAL A 175 -25.48 10.54 15.41
N PHE A 176 -24.28 10.54 15.97
CA PHE A 176 -23.92 9.80 17.18
C PHE A 176 -23.29 10.76 18.21
N PRO A 177 -24.12 11.40 19.07
CA PRO A 177 -23.64 12.36 20.07
C PRO A 177 -22.59 11.80 21.05
N ARG A 178 -22.50 10.47 21.19
CA ARG A 178 -21.45 9.78 21.97
C ARG A 178 -20.04 10.14 21.49
N PHE A 179 -19.85 10.28 20.18
CA PHE A 179 -18.55 10.66 19.61
C PHE A 179 -18.23 12.15 19.76
N ALA A 180 -19.16 12.95 20.29
CA ALA A 180 -18.97 14.37 20.59
C ALA A 180 -18.60 14.63 22.08
N GLU A 181 -18.45 13.57 22.88
CA GLU A 181 -18.02 13.70 24.28
C GLU A 181 -16.65 14.39 24.35
N LYS A 182 -16.54 15.36 25.27
CA LYS A 182 -15.32 16.13 25.50
C LYS A 182 -14.72 15.74 26.83
N THR A 183 -13.40 15.62 26.82
CA THR A 183 -12.60 15.47 28.04
C THR A 183 -12.59 16.78 28.83
N ASP A 184 -12.15 16.72 30.09
CA ASP A 184 -12.04 17.88 31.00
C ASP A 184 -11.23 19.06 30.41
N GLY A 185 -10.35 18.80 29.44
CA GLY A 185 -9.57 19.81 28.71
C GLY A 185 -10.26 20.41 27.47
N GLY A 186 -11.55 20.15 27.24
CA GLY A 186 -12.31 20.68 26.09
C GLY A 186 -12.00 20.02 24.74
N MET A 187 -11.03 19.10 24.70
CA MET A 187 -10.70 18.26 23.55
C MET A 187 -11.65 17.07 23.45
N PHE A 188 -11.91 16.59 22.23
CA PHE A 188 -12.73 15.39 22.02
C PHE A 188 -12.13 14.16 22.69
N ALA A 189 -12.97 13.35 23.31
CA ALA A 189 -12.58 12.10 23.93
C ALA A 189 -12.22 11.05 22.86
N GLN A 190 -11.27 10.17 23.18
CA GLN A 190 -10.96 9.01 22.35
C GLN A 190 -12.05 7.96 22.53
N GLN A 191 -12.53 7.41 21.42
CA GLN A 191 -13.64 6.45 21.40
C GLN A 191 -13.18 5.10 20.84
N ASP A 192 -14.02 4.07 21.00
CA ASP A 192 -13.70 2.72 20.51
C ASP A 192 -13.84 2.65 18.97
N ALA A 193 -12.78 2.17 18.31
CA ALA A 193 -12.77 1.95 16.87
C ALA A 193 -13.79 0.87 16.45
N ASN A 194 -14.05 -0.13 17.29
CA ASN A 194 -15.02 -1.18 16.99
C ASN A 194 -16.47 -0.65 17.03
N GLU A 195 -16.76 0.29 17.94
CA GLU A 195 -18.06 0.98 17.97
C GLU A 195 -18.24 1.84 16.71
N CYS A 196 -17.20 2.61 16.34
CA CYS A 196 -17.19 3.39 15.10
C CYS A 196 -17.39 2.50 13.86
N TRP A 197 -16.70 1.36 13.78
CA TRP A 197 -16.87 0.37 12.71
C TRP A 197 -18.30 -0.14 12.63
N THR A 198 -18.86 -0.57 13.76
CA THR A 198 -20.21 -1.16 13.82
C THR A 198 -21.27 -0.16 13.38
N GLU A 199 -21.19 1.09 13.84
CA GLU A 199 -22.13 2.14 13.46
C GLU A 199 -21.98 2.53 11.98
N ILE A 200 -20.75 2.68 11.47
CA ILE A 200 -20.53 2.95 10.05
C ILE A 200 -21.09 1.83 9.18
N VAL A 201 -20.75 0.57 9.48
CA VAL A 201 -21.23 -0.59 8.72
C VAL A 201 -22.76 -0.69 8.77
N ARG A 202 -23.38 -0.39 9.90
CA ARG A 202 -24.84 -0.33 10.04
C ARG A 202 -25.46 0.77 9.17
N MET A 203 -24.87 1.97 9.13
CA MET A 203 -25.35 3.05 8.25
C MET A 203 -25.21 2.68 6.77
N LEU A 204 -24.10 2.04 6.39
CA LEU A 204 -23.86 1.53 5.04
C LEU A 204 -24.86 0.42 4.67
N GLN A 205 -25.16 -0.50 5.59
CA GLN A 205 -26.15 -1.57 5.39
C GLN A 205 -27.53 -1.02 5.06
N GLN A 206 -27.94 0.09 5.67
CA GLN A 206 -29.25 0.70 5.42
C GLN A 206 -29.38 1.39 4.05
N LYS A 207 -28.25 1.79 3.44
CA LYS A 207 -28.26 2.68 2.26
C LYS A 207 -27.66 2.06 1.00
N LEU A 208 -26.75 1.10 1.14
CA LEU A 208 -26.13 0.46 -0.01
C LEU A 208 -26.96 -0.72 -0.50
N PRO A 209 -27.54 -0.65 -1.71
CA PRO A 209 -28.29 -1.76 -2.30
C PRO A 209 -27.34 -2.94 -2.62
N PRO A 210 -27.86 -4.17 -2.69
CA PRO A 210 -27.05 -5.33 -3.10
C PRO A 210 -26.49 -5.14 -4.51
N THR A 211 -25.28 -5.64 -4.75
CA THR A 211 -24.65 -5.58 -6.07
C THR A 211 -25.18 -6.74 -6.91
N PHE A 212 -25.83 -6.40 -8.03
CA PHE A 212 -26.25 -7.38 -9.03
C PHE A 212 -25.11 -7.60 -10.03
N ARG A 213 -24.48 -8.77 -10.00
CA ARG A 213 -23.67 -9.28 -11.11
C ARG A 213 -24.43 -10.46 -11.74
N ASP A 214 -24.61 -10.40 -13.05
CA ASP A 214 -25.11 -11.48 -13.92
C ASP A 214 -26.46 -12.10 -13.59
N GLY A 215 -27.55 -11.32 -13.61
CA GLY A 215 -28.91 -11.85 -13.76
C GLY A 215 -29.46 -12.73 -12.62
N TYR A 216 -28.68 -12.99 -11.58
CA TYR A 216 -29.13 -13.69 -10.37
C TYR A 216 -29.71 -12.69 -9.38
N THR A 217 -31.00 -12.82 -9.09
CA THR A 217 -31.66 -12.11 -8.00
C THR A 217 -31.02 -12.55 -6.68
N THR A 218 -30.23 -11.66 -6.07
CA THR A 218 -29.66 -11.91 -4.75
C THR A 218 -30.76 -11.92 -3.70
N LYS A 219 -30.84 -12.97 -2.87
CA LYS A 219 -31.73 -13.04 -1.69
C LYS A 219 -31.38 -12.01 -0.59
N PHE A 220 -30.30 -11.24 -0.78
CA PHE A 220 -29.76 -10.32 0.21
C PHE A 220 -30.41 -8.94 0.10
N LYS A 221 -30.67 -8.35 1.27
CA LYS A 221 -31.33 -7.04 1.38
C LYS A 221 -30.37 -5.87 1.14
N SER A 222 -29.07 -6.09 1.36
CA SER A 222 -28.06 -5.02 1.39
C SER A 222 -26.71 -5.48 0.85
N PHE A 223 -25.88 -4.54 0.38
CA PHE A 223 -24.49 -4.80 0.00
C PHE A 223 -23.69 -5.45 1.14
N ILE A 224 -23.84 -4.91 2.34
CA ILE A 224 -23.12 -5.38 3.54
C ILE A 224 -23.49 -6.83 3.87
N ASP A 225 -24.76 -7.22 3.75
CA ASP A 225 -25.20 -8.61 3.98
C ASP A 225 -24.62 -9.58 2.94
N GLN A 226 -24.41 -9.10 1.72
CA GLN A 226 -23.85 -9.89 0.64
C GLN A 226 -22.36 -10.17 0.86
N TYR A 227 -21.58 -9.13 1.19
CA TYR A 227 -20.11 -9.20 1.23
C TYR A 227 -19.50 -9.44 2.61
N PHE A 228 -20.16 -9.00 3.69
CA PHE A 228 -19.69 -9.12 5.07
C PHE A 228 -20.58 -10.02 5.94
N GLY A 229 -21.78 -10.38 5.45
CA GLY A 229 -22.73 -11.20 6.19
C GLY A 229 -22.29 -12.67 6.33
N VAL A 230 -22.13 -13.10 7.59
CA VAL A 230 -21.95 -14.48 8.02
C VAL A 230 -23.30 -15.04 8.46
N THR A 231 -23.66 -16.22 7.98
CA THR A 231 -24.82 -16.97 8.50
C THR A 231 -24.32 -18.17 9.28
N MET A 232 -24.87 -18.38 10.47
CA MET A 232 -24.54 -19.49 11.35
C MET A 232 -25.78 -20.32 11.64
N LYS A 233 -25.63 -21.64 11.56
CA LYS A 233 -26.61 -22.60 12.07
C LYS A 233 -26.28 -22.90 13.51
N VAL A 234 -27.27 -22.74 14.37
CA VAL A 234 -27.19 -22.92 15.80
C VAL A 234 -28.00 -24.17 16.16
N GLU A 235 -27.34 -25.11 16.82
CA GLU A 235 -27.95 -26.30 17.40
C GLU A 235 -27.91 -26.15 18.92
N LEU A 236 -29.07 -26.18 19.56
CA LEU A 236 -29.21 -26.16 21.01
C LEU A 236 -29.55 -27.56 21.52
N LYS A 237 -28.63 -28.19 22.27
CA LYS A 237 -28.83 -29.52 22.88
C LYS A 237 -28.79 -29.40 24.41
N CYS A 238 -29.74 -30.05 25.09
CA CYS A 238 -29.69 -30.20 26.55
C CYS A 238 -28.52 -31.12 26.94
N THR A 239 -27.70 -30.73 27.92
CA THR A 239 -26.59 -31.59 28.38
C THR A 239 -27.02 -32.63 29.41
N GLU A 240 -28.16 -32.41 30.06
CA GLU A 240 -28.64 -33.26 31.17
C GLU A 240 -29.53 -34.41 30.69
N THR A 241 -30.14 -34.29 29.51
CA THR A 241 -31.06 -35.29 28.96
C THR A 241 -30.90 -35.39 27.45
N GLU A 242 -30.81 -36.61 26.92
CA GLU A 242 -30.72 -36.85 25.47
C GLU A 242 -32.08 -36.96 24.78
N ASP A 243 -33.16 -37.07 25.56
CA ASP A 243 -34.52 -37.26 25.06
C ASP A 243 -35.16 -35.96 24.51
N GLU A 244 -34.56 -34.79 24.77
CA GLU A 244 -35.03 -33.51 24.24
C GLU A 244 -34.44 -33.28 22.83
N PRO A 245 -35.28 -33.08 21.79
CA PRO A 245 -34.81 -32.85 20.44
C PRO A 245 -34.01 -31.55 20.36
N ALA A 246 -32.90 -31.56 19.62
CA ALA A 246 -32.09 -30.37 19.44
C ALA A 246 -32.88 -29.29 18.67
N ALA A 247 -32.92 -28.08 19.21
CA ALA A 247 -33.53 -26.95 18.51
C ALA A 247 -32.54 -26.35 17.53
N GLU A 248 -32.93 -26.28 16.25
CA GLU A 248 -32.15 -25.65 15.19
C GLU A 248 -32.64 -24.22 14.95
N SER A 249 -31.71 -23.26 14.91
CA SER A 249 -32.00 -21.88 14.50
C SER A 249 -30.90 -21.33 13.57
N GLU A 250 -31.21 -20.28 12.82
CA GLU A 250 -30.25 -19.56 11.99
C GLU A 250 -30.03 -18.15 12.54
N GLU A 251 -28.77 -17.76 12.73
CA GLU A 251 -28.35 -16.44 13.20
C GLU A 251 -27.44 -15.78 12.16
N ASN A 252 -27.59 -14.46 11.97
CA ASN A 252 -26.78 -13.69 11.04
C ASN A 252 -25.89 -12.70 11.79
N PHE A 253 -24.63 -12.61 11.39
CA PHE A 253 -23.63 -11.73 11.99
C PHE A 253 -22.84 -10.98 10.91
N LEU A 254 -22.41 -9.76 11.21
CA LEU A 254 -21.50 -8.99 10.34
C LEU A 254 -20.04 -9.05 10.83
N GLN A 255 -19.84 -9.53 12.07
CA GLN A 255 -18.55 -9.57 12.72
C GLN A 255 -18.46 -10.80 13.62
N LEU A 256 -17.35 -11.53 13.55
CA LEU A 256 -17.06 -12.65 14.44
C LEU A 256 -16.27 -12.16 15.64
N SER A 257 -16.78 -12.43 16.84
CA SER A 257 -16.07 -12.12 18.09
C SER A 257 -15.08 -13.22 18.43
N CYS A 258 -13.79 -12.87 18.52
CA CYS A 258 -12.73 -13.72 19.04
C CYS A 258 -12.54 -13.41 20.52
N PHE A 259 -12.94 -14.35 21.39
CA PHE A 259 -12.76 -14.23 22.83
C PHE A 259 -11.36 -14.67 23.22
N ILE A 260 -10.65 -13.81 23.97
CA ILE A 260 -9.29 -14.09 24.41
C ILE A 260 -9.33 -14.47 25.88
N SER A 261 -9.41 -15.77 26.16
CA SER A 261 -9.25 -16.32 27.50
C SER A 261 -7.78 -16.58 27.83
N GLN A 262 -7.49 -16.92 29.10
CA GLN A 262 -6.13 -17.25 29.54
C GLN A 262 -5.50 -18.39 28.75
N ASP A 263 -6.29 -19.30 28.19
CA ASP A 263 -5.81 -20.47 27.44
C ASP A 263 -5.58 -20.20 25.95
N VAL A 264 -6.10 -19.09 25.41
CA VAL A 264 -6.07 -18.81 23.97
C VAL A 264 -4.73 -18.17 23.58
N LYS A 265 -3.92 -18.85 22.75
CA LYS A 265 -2.67 -18.32 22.16
C LYS A 265 -2.81 -17.99 20.66
N TYR A 266 -3.73 -18.66 19.98
CA TYR A 266 -3.98 -18.53 18.54
C TYR A 266 -5.41 -18.04 18.30
N MET A 267 -5.59 -17.23 17.27
CA MET A 267 -6.90 -16.67 16.91
C MET A 267 -7.96 -17.75 16.65
N GLN A 268 -7.60 -18.86 16.00
CA GLN A 268 -8.50 -19.99 15.72
C GLN A 268 -9.11 -20.59 16.98
N SER A 269 -8.32 -20.68 18.06
CA SER A 269 -8.81 -21.18 19.34
C SER A 269 -9.84 -20.22 19.93
N GLY A 270 -9.63 -18.91 19.82
CA GLY A 270 -10.57 -17.89 20.31
C GLY A 270 -11.88 -17.85 19.50
N LEU A 271 -11.80 -18.09 18.19
CA LEU A 271 -12.99 -18.26 17.34
C LEU A 271 -13.75 -19.54 17.73
N ARG A 272 -13.05 -20.65 17.97
CA ARG A 272 -13.67 -21.92 18.38
C ARG A 272 -14.39 -21.79 19.72
N SER A 273 -13.83 -21.05 20.68
CA SER A 273 -14.49 -20.78 21.96
C SER A 273 -15.84 -20.07 21.80
N LYS A 274 -16.00 -19.22 20.77
CA LYS A 274 -17.30 -18.59 20.48
C LYS A 274 -18.30 -19.54 19.83
N MET A 275 -17.84 -20.59 19.16
CA MET A 275 -18.73 -21.56 18.51
C MET A 275 -19.49 -22.43 19.51
N GLN A 276 -18.98 -22.57 20.74
CA GLN A 276 -19.60 -23.39 21.78
C GLN A 276 -19.86 -22.54 23.01
N GLU A 277 -21.15 -22.36 23.33
CA GLU A 277 -21.58 -21.59 24.49
C GLU A 277 -22.50 -22.46 25.35
N GLN A 278 -22.38 -22.35 26.67
CA GLN A 278 -23.33 -22.97 27.59
C GLN A 278 -24.30 -21.90 28.08
N ILE A 279 -25.60 -22.22 28.01
CA ILE A 279 -26.67 -21.33 28.45
C ILE A 279 -27.58 -22.09 29.41
N VAL A 280 -27.99 -21.42 30.48
CA VAL A 280 -28.97 -21.97 31.43
C VAL A 280 -30.35 -21.52 30.95
N LYS A 281 -31.24 -22.48 30.72
CA LYS A 281 -32.63 -22.24 30.35
C LYS A 281 -33.54 -23.15 31.16
N PHE A 282 -34.75 -22.67 31.42
CA PHE A 282 -35.79 -23.49 32.00
C PHE A 282 -36.20 -24.59 31.01
N SER A 283 -35.97 -25.85 31.36
CA SER A 283 -36.39 -27.00 30.55
C SER A 283 -37.81 -27.39 30.94
N SER A 284 -38.72 -27.42 29.96
CA SER A 284 -40.09 -27.90 30.15
C SER A 284 -40.15 -29.40 30.46
N TYR A 285 -39.14 -30.18 30.04
CA TYR A 285 -39.05 -31.62 30.29
C TYR A 285 -38.62 -31.92 31.72
N LEU A 286 -37.57 -31.26 32.21
CA LEU A 286 -37.06 -31.48 33.57
C LEU A 286 -37.76 -30.61 34.63
N ASN A 287 -38.58 -29.64 34.19
CA ASN A 287 -39.28 -28.67 35.01
C ASN A 287 -38.36 -27.93 36.00
N ARG A 288 -37.12 -27.66 35.55
CA ARG A 288 -36.08 -26.94 36.28
C ARG A 288 -35.15 -26.25 35.29
N ASP A 289 -34.31 -25.35 35.81
CA ASP A 289 -33.22 -24.78 35.04
C ASP A 289 -32.19 -25.86 34.72
N ALA A 290 -31.96 -26.08 33.43
CA ALA A 290 -31.01 -27.05 32.92
C ALA A 290 -29.96 -26.35 32.06
N VAL A 291 -28.78 -26.95 31.99
CA VAL A 291 -27.71 -26.46 31.12
C VAL A 291 -27.94 -26.96 29.69
N TYR A 292 -27.93 -26.03 28.74
CA TYR A 292 -27.96 -26.30 27.31
C TYR A 292 -26.64 -25.90 26.68
N THR A 293 -26.12 -26.75 25.80
CA THR A 293 -24.97 -26.43 24.96
C THR A 293 -25.46 -25.90 23.61
N LYS A 294 -25.17 -24.63 23.34
CA LYS A 294 -25.35 -23.98 22.05
C LYS A 294 -24.11 -24.21 21.20
N THR A 295 -24.25 -25.00 20.14
CA THR A 295 -23.20 -25.21 19.13
C THR A 295 -23.55 -24.43 17.88
N SER A 296 -22.67 -23.51 17.48
CA SER A 296 -22.85 -22.67 16.30
C SER A 296 -21.84 -23.09 15.23
N LYS A 297 -22.30 -23.36 14.01
CA LYS A 297 -21.46 -23.67 12.85
C LYS A 297 -21.76 -22.71 11.71
N ILE A 298 -20.73 -22.30 10.97
CA ILE A 298 -20.89 -21.35 9.88
C ILE A 298 -21.55 -22.05 8.69
N SER A 299 -22.74 -21.59 8.28
CA SER A 299 -23.47 -22.12 7.13
C SER A 299 -23.16 -21.36 5.84
N ARG A 300 -22.81 -20.07 5.95
CA ARG A 300 -22.40 -19.22 4.82
C ARG A 300 -21.23 -18.33 5.24
N LEU A 301 -20.17 -18.34 4.44
CA LEU A 301 -19.03 -17.43 4.58
C LEU A 301 -19.20 -16.17 3.72
N PRO A 302 -18.82 -14.99 4.24
CA PRO A 302 -18.70 -13.76 3.48
C PRO A 302 -17.41 -13.73 2.65
N ALA A 303 -17.34 -12.83 1.66
CA ALA A 303 -16.09 -12.54 0.95
C ALA A 303 -15.09 -11.81 1.86
N TYR A 304 -15.60 -10.90 2.70
CA TYR A 304 -14.82 -10.14 3.68
C TYR A 304 -15.25 -10.52 5.09
N LEU A 305 -14.34 -11.16 5.82
CA LEU A 305 -14.59 -11.59 7.19
C LEU A 305 -14.01 -10.58 8.19
N THR A 306 -14.88 -9.95 8.99
CA THR A 306 -14.44 -9.07 10.07
C THR A 306 -14.32 -9.85 11.38
N VAL A 307 -13.15 -9.81 12.01
CA VAL A 307 -12.92 -10.43 13.32
C VAL A 307 -12.69 -9.36 14.38
N SER A 308 -13.53 -9.34 15.41
CA SER A 308 -13.37 -8.47 16.59
C SER A 308 -12.60 -9.19 17.68
N PHE A 309 -11.46 -8.63 18.10
CA PHE A 309 -10.74 -9.16 19.26
C PHE A 309 -11.30 -8.56 20.55
N VAL A 310 -12.03 -9.37 21.31
CA VAL A 310 -12.60 -8.94 22.59
C VAL A 310 -11.50 -8.98 23.65
N ARG A 311 -10.83 -7.83 23.84
CA ARG A 311 -9.70 -7.65 24.77
C ARG A 311 -10.05 -6.89 26.04
N PHE A 312 -11.20 -6.22 26.08
CA PHE A 312 -11.60 -5.45 27.25
C PHE A 312 -12.37 -6.35 28.21
N PHE A 313 -11.96 -6.33 29.47
CA PHE A 313 -12.64 -7.03 30.54
C PHE A 313 -12.74 -6.11 31.76
N TYR A 314 -13.89 -6.15 32.40
CA TYR A 314 -14.11 -5.42 33.64
C TYR A 314 -13.69 -6.29 34.81
N LYS A 315 -12.77 -5.78 35.65
CA LYS A 315 -12.41 -6.46 36.89
C LYS A 315 -13.33 -5.97 38.00
N GLU A 316 -14.34 -6.76 38.34
CA GLU A 316 -15.29 -6.43 39.41
C GLU A 316 -14.60 -6.12 40.75
N LYS A 317 -13.54 -6.86 41.08
CA LYS A 317 -12.78 -6.68 42.33
C LYS A 317 -12.13 -5.32 42.47
N GLU A 318 -11.70 -4.72 41.35
CA GLU A 318 -10.96 -3.46 41.34
C GLU A 318 -11.82 -2.31 40.84
N ALA A 319 -13.03 -2.59 40.31
CA ALA A 319 -13.88 -1.64 39.59
C ALA A 319 -13.14 -0.88 38.46
N VAL A 320 -12.14 -1.54 37.85
CA VAL A 320 -11.29 -0.97 36.81
C VAL A 320 -11.48 -1.72 35.50
N ASN A 321 -11.59 -0.96 34.41
CA ASN A 321 -11.52 -1.47 33.04
C ASN A 321 -10.09 -1.90 32.74
N ALA A 322 -9.89 -3.18 32.40
CA ALA A 322 -8.58 -3.73 32.07
C ALA A 322 -8.53 -4.22 30.63
N LYS A 323 -7.35 -4.10 30.02
CA LYS A 323 -7.08 -4.59 28.65
C LYS A 323 -6.20 -5.83 28.70
N ILE A 324 -6.60 -6.88 27.98
CA ILE A 324 -5.81 -8.09 27.80
C ILE A 324 -4.69 -7.79 26.80
N LEU A 325 -3.48 -7.60 27.33
CA LEU A 325 -2.26 -7.34 26.56
C LEU A 325 -1.53 -8.62 26.10
N LYS A 326 -2.14 -9.79 26.32
CA LYS A 326 -1.58 -11.07 25.90
C LYS A 326 -1.37 -11.10 24.38
N GLU A 327 -0.23 -11.63 23.97
CA GLU A 327 0.05 -11.91 22.56
C GLU A 327 -0.89 -13.00 22.04
N VAL A 328 -1.56 -12.71 20.93
CA VAL A 328 -2.40 -13.67 20.21
C VAL A 328 -1.93 -13.67 18.77
N LYS A 329 -1.47 -14.83 18.29
CA LYS A 329 -1.00 -14.97 16.92
C LYS A 329 -2.18 -15.13 15.97
N PHE A 330 -2.18 -14.34 14.90
CA PHE A 330 -3.12 -14.46 13.78
C PHE A 330 -2.30 -14.75 12.52
N PRO A 331 -2.67 -15.76 11.72
CA PRO A 331 -1.97 -16.04 10.47
C PRO A 331 -2.30 -14.99 9.41
N LEU A 332 -1.45 -14.89 8.38
CA LEU A 332 -1.78 -14.15 7.16
C LEU A 332 -2.88 -14.87 6.37
N ASP A 333 -2.76 -16.20 6.26
CA ASP A 333 -3.76 -17.06 5.62
C ASP A 333 -4.65 -17.73 6.68
N LEU A 334 -5.94 -17.39 6.66
CA LEU A 334 -6.91 -17.91 7.62
C LEU A 334 -7.74 -19.04 7.00
N ASP A 335 -7.57 -20.25 7.53
CA ASP A 335 -8.46 -21.39 7.25
C ASP A 335 -9.58 -21.49 8.31
N VAL A 336 -10.83 -21.41 7.85
CA VAL A 336 -12.05 -21.53 8.68
C VAL A 336 -12.87 -22.79 8.35
N PHE A 337 -12.32 -23.71 7.55
CA PHE A 337 -13.02 -24.92 7.11
C PHE A 337 -13.55 -25.76 8.28
N ASP A 338 -12.78 -25.88 9.35
CA ASP A 338 -13.16 -26.63 10.55
C ASP A 338 -14.34 -26.04 11.31
N LEU A 339 -14.65 -24.75 11.10
CA LEU A 339 -15.74 -24.04 11.76
C LEU A 339 -17.05 -24.05 10.94
N CYS A 340 -17.00 -24.59 9.72
CA CYS A 340 -18.12 -24.61 8.79
C CYS A 340 -19.04 -25.82 9.00
N THR A 341 -20.27 -25.74 8.48
CA THR A 341 -21.18 -26.89 8.43
C THR A 341 -20.69 -27.95 7.44
N PRO A 342 -21.01 -29.25 7.64
CA PRO A 342 -20.62 -30.32 6.70
C PRO A 342 -21.12 -30.07 5.27
N SER A 343 -22.31 -29.46 5.15
CA SER A 343 -22.88 -29.08 3.86
C SER A 343 -22.01 -28.05 3.12
N LEU A 344 -21.50 -27.05 3.84
CA LEU A 344 -20.64 -26.01 3.28
C LEU A 344 -19.23 -26.56 2.98
N GLN A 345 -18.70 -27.40 3.87
CA GLN A 345 -17.40 -28.08 3.66
C GLN A 345 -17.39 -28.87 2.33
N THR A 346 -18.47 -29.57 2.03
CA THR A 346 -18.60 -30.33 0.77
C THR A 346 -18.57 -29.40 -0.45
N GLN A 347 -19.22 -28.23 -0.37
CA GLN A 347 -19.21 -27.23 -1.45
C GLN A 347 -17.83 -26.56 -1.62
N LEU A 348 -17.07 -26.39 -0.54
CA LEU A 348 -15.76 -25.74 -0.56
C LEU A 348 -14.63 -26.67 -0.98
N THR A 349 -14.78 -27.99 -0.79
CA THR A 349 -13.76 -28.99 -1.13
C THR A 349 -13.24 -28.89 -2.57
N PRO A 350 -14.08 -28.80 -3.64
CA PRO A 350 -13.57 -28.73 -5.02
C PRO A 350 -12.78 -27.45 -5.30
N MET A 351 -13.20 -26.32 -4.74
CA MET A 351 -12.47 -25.05 -4.90
C MET A 351 -11.15 -25.08 -4.13
N ARG A 352 -11.15 -25.61 -2.91
CA ARG A 352 -9.95 -25.77 -2.08
C ARG A 352 -8.92 -26.70 -2.73
N ALA A 353 -9.36 -27.78 -3.37
CA ALA A 353 -8.46 -28.66 -4.13
C ALA A 353 -7.76 -27.90 -5.27
N LYS A 354 -8.50 -27.07 -6.02
CA LYS A 354 -7.91 -26.22 -7.07
C LYS A 354 -6.92 -25.20 -6.52
N PHE A 355 -7.21 -24.54 -5.40
CA PHE A 355 -6.27 -23.61 -4.77
C PHE A 355 -5.00 -24.31 -4.31
N LYS A 356 -5.15 -25.49 -3.69
CA LYS A 356 -4.01 -26.30 -3.27
C LYS A 356 -3.13 -26.71 -4.48
N GLU A 357 -3.74 -27.11 -5.59
CA GLU A 357 -3.00 -27.42 -6.82
C GLU A 357 -2.24 -26.21 -7.40
N LEU A 358 -2.79 -25.00 -7.27
CA LEU A 358 -2.12 -23.77 -7.70
C LEU A 358 -0.95 -23.42 -6.78
N GLU A 359 -1.15 -23.48 -5.47
CA GLU A 359 -0.09 -23.28 -4.48
C GLU A 359 1.05 -24.30 -4.66
N ASP A 360 0.72 -25.58 -4.83
CA ASP A 360 1.70 -26.64 -5.07
C ASP A 360 2.50 -26.38 -6.36
N LYS A 361 1.84 -25.87 -7.43
CA LYS A 361 2.52 -25.46 -8.68
C LYS A 361 3.46 -24.27 -8.47
N GLU A 362 3.04 -23.24 -7.73
CA GLU A 362 3.88 -22.08 -7.42
C GLU A 362 5.08 -22.47 -6.57
N VAL A 363 4.89 -23.34 -5.59
CA VAL A 363 5.97 -23.88 -4.76
C VAL A 363 6.94 -24.71 -5.61
N ASP A 364 6.45 -25.55 -6.51
CA ASP A 364 7.27 -26.32 -7.44
C ASP A 364 8.07 -25.40 -8.39
N GLU A 365 7.45 -24.34 -8.92
CA GLU A 365 8.15 -23.35 -9.74
C GLU A 365 9.21 -22.58 -8.95
N SER A 366 8.92 -22.21 -7.71
CA SER A 366 9.86 -21.53 -6.82
C SER A 366 11.04 -22.45 -6.45
N THR A 367 10.77 -23.74 -6.22
CA THR A 367 11.78 -24.76 -5.91
C THR A 367 12.64 -25.07 -7.13
N LYS A 368 12.05 -25.16 -8.33
CA LYS A 368 12.79 -25.29 -9.60
C LYS A 368 13.69 -24.08 -9.85
N LYS A 369 13.20 -22.85 -9.61
CA LYS A 369 14.01 -21.62 -9.71
C LYS A 369 15.16 -21.58 -8.69
N LYS A 370 14.95 -22.08 -7.46
CA LYS A 370 16.01 -22.21 -6.44
C LYS A 370 17.01 -23.33 -6.76
N GLY A 371 16.57 -24.45 -7.32
CA GLY A 371 17.43 -25.54 -7.78
C GLY A 371 18.33 -25.13 -8.96
N LEU A 372 17.81 -24.31 -9.87
CA LEU A 372 18.60 -23.70 -10.96
C LEU A 372 19.61 -22.67 -10.44
N GLN A 373 19.30 -21.95 -9.36
CA GLN A 373 20.27 -21.06 -8.72
C GLN A 373 21.38 -21.82 -7.99
N GLN A 374 21.09 -22.95 -7.34
CA GLN A 374 22.11 -23.79 -6.68
C GLN A 374 23.04 -24.53 -7.66
N GLN A 375 22.64 -24.77 -8.91
CA GLN A 375 23.57 -25.24 -9.96
C GLN A 375 24.43 -24.13 -10.58
N SER A 376 24.19 -22.86 -10.23
CA SER A 376 24.89 -21.70 -10.78
C SER A 376 25.84 -20.98 -9.80
N GLU A 377 26.25 -21.65 -8.71
CA GLU A 377 27.46 -21.25 -7.96
C GLU A 377 28.70 -21.98 -8.50
N SER A 378 28.98 -21.77 -9.79
CA SER A 378 30.35 -21.78 -10.29
C SER A 378 30.50 -20.70 -11.36
N GLY A 379 31.01 -19.55 -10.91
CA GLY A 379 31.73 -18.53 -11.68
C GLY A 379 31.13 -18.07 -13.02
N GLY A 380 30.47 -16.90 -13.03
CA GLY A 380 30.30 -16.14 -14.26
C GLY A 380 29.31 -14.97 -14.16
N LYS A 381 29.83 -13.74 -14.14
CA LYS A 381 29.06 -12.49 -14.17
C LYS A 381 27.97 -12.52 -15.25
N LYS A 382 26.70 -12.34 -14.84
CA LYS A 382 25.54 -12.20 -15.73
C LYS A 382 25.69 -10.93 -16.60
N LYS A 383 25.70 -11.11 -17.93
CA LYS A 383 25.36 -10.05 -18.89
C LYS A 383 23.84 -10.03 -19.05
N THR A 384 23.24 -8.88 -18.76
CA THR A 384 21.84 -8.58 -19.04
C THR A 384 21.63 -8.61 -20.56
N LYS A 385 20.73 -9.46 -21.05
CA LYS A 385 20.11 -9.31 -22.38
C LYS A 385 18.68 -8.82 -22.13
N GLU A 386 18.37 -7.66 -22.67
CA GLU A 386 17.00 -7.12 -22.74
C GLU A 386 16.25 -7.84 -23.86
N GLU A 387 15.09 -8.40 -23.56
CA GLU A 387 14.11 -8.80 -24.57
C GLU A 387 12.93 -7.80 -24.56
N PRO A 388 12.34 -7.51 -25.73
CA PRO A 388 11.32 -6.47 -25.88
C PRO A 388 10.00 -6.82 -25.18
N TYR A 389 9.38 -5.78 -24.63
CA TYR A 389 8.11 -5.79 -23.88
C TYR A 389 6.87 -5.78 -24.81
N TRP A 390 6.68 -6.79 -25.67
CA TRP A 390 5.35 -7.12 -26.22
C TRP A 390 5.33 -8.47 -26.97
N PHE A 391 4.18 -9.15 -26.96
CA PHE A 391 3.85 -10.23 -27.91
C PHE A 391 2.89 -9.73 -29.00
N PRO A 392 2.91 -10.27 -30.24
CA PRO A 392 2.12 -9.77 -31.37
C PRO A 392 0.66 -10.21 -31.41
N ASP A 393 0.07 -10.69 -30.32
CA ASP A 393 -1.38 -10.93 -30.26
C ASP A 393 -1.90 -10.62 -28.86
N GLY A 394 -2.74 -9.60 -28.79
CA GLY A 394 -3.16 -8.95 -27.56
C GLY A 394 -4.02 -9.82 -26.66
N MET A 395 -3.49 -10.20 -25.50
CA MET A 395 -4.29 -10.49 -24.32
C MET A 395 -3.49 -10.17 -23.04
N SER A 396 -4.04 -9.24 -22.26
CA SER A 396 -3.83 -8.97 -20.83
C SER A 396 -2.42 -8.60 -20.30
N SER A 397 -2.37 -7.46 -19.61
CA SER A 397 -1.43 -7.24 -18.50
C SER A 397 -2.22 -6.69 -17.29
N TYR A 398 -2.38 -7.49 -16.24
CA TYR A 398 -2.65 -6.99 -14.90
C TYR A 398 -1.41 -7.24 -14.05
N GLN A 399 -0.87 -6.15 -13.50
CA GLN A 399 0.37 -6.08 -12.73
C GLN A 399 0.19 -6.69 -11.33
N TYR A 400 1.16 -7.50 -10.92
CA TYR A 400 1.43 -7.82 -9.52
C TYR A 400 2.70 -7.07 -9.11
N ASN A 401 2.64 -6.26 -8.05
CA ASN A 401 3.82 -5.65 -7.45
C ASN A 401 4.46 -6.66 -6.48
N SER A 402 5.76 -6.90 -6.67
CA SER A 402 6.67 -7.53 -5.70
C SER A 402 7.05 -6.58 -4.57
#